data_AF-A0A4R3HT37-F1
#
_entry.id   AF-A0A4R3HT37-F1
#
_cell.length_a   1.000
_cell.length_b   1.000
_cell.length_c   1.000
_cell.angle_alpha   90.00
_cell.angle_beta   90.00
_cell.angle_gamma   90.00
#
_symmetry.space_group_name_H-M   'P 1'
#
loop_
_entity.id
_entity.type
_entity.pdbx_description
1 polymer ?
#
loop_
_entity_poly.entity_id
_entity_poly.type
_entity_poly.pdbx_seq_one_letter_code
_entity_poly.pdbx_strand_id
1 'polypeptide(L)'
;MNQTLSRDEYTALEEILVLAKGSRPSACVARNTKRLAGLKLVKIGRSGHPELTDLGRQTLFIKQCVDGLRELSQDPLAVLDAGVGTFLEKKGHATRDPETGLLSLTARGRETLADIDSKSA
;
A
#
# COMPACT_ATOMS: atom_id res chain seq x y z
N MET A 1 -17.80 -3.14 -8.98
CA MET A 1 -17.74 -1.93 -8.14
C MET A 1 -16.28 -1.63 -7.86
N ASN A 2 -15.62 -0.81 -8.68
CA ASN A 2 -14.27 -0.31 -8.38
C ASN A 2 -14.40 0.85 -7.41
N GLN A 3 -14.17 0.61 -6.13
CA GLN A 3 -14.16 1.67 -5.13
C GLN A 3 -12.74 2.21 -5.03
N THR A 4 -12.50 3.37 -5.63
CA THR A 4 -11.25 4.11 -5.48
C THR A 4 -11.24 4.78 -4.11
N LEU A 5 -10.20 4.50 -3.32
CA LEU A 5 -9.97 5.19 -2.05
C LEU A 5 -9.24 6.51 -2.32
N SER A 6 -9.55 7.53 -1.51
CA SER A 6 -8.82 8.79 -1.52
C SER A 6 -7.46 8.65 -0.82
N ARG A 7 -6.58 9.64 -1.00
CA ARG A 7 -5.28 9.69 -0.33
C ARG A 7 -5.42 9.58 1.20
N ASP A 8 -6.31 10.37 1.79
CA ASP A 8 -6.56 10.36 3.23
C ASP A 8 -7.05 8.98 3.71
N GLU A 9 -7.82 8.26 2.90
CA GLU A 9 -8.26 6.90 3.23
C GLU A 9 -7.13 5.89 3.21
N TYR A 10 -6.21 5.97 2.24
CA TYR A 10 -5.01 5.14 2.24
C TYR A 10 -4.10 5.47 3.43
N THR A 11 -3.88 6.75 3.71
CA THR A 11 -3.11 7.18 4.89
C THR A 11 -3.74 6.66 6.18
N ALA A 12 -5.08 6.70 6.31
CA ALA A 12 -5.75 6.12 7.46
C ALA A 12 -5.55 4.60 7.57
N LEU A 13 -5.52 3.85 6.46
CA LEU A 13 -5.22 2.41 6.48
C LEU A 13 -3.78 2.13 6.93
N GLU A 14 -2.81 2.91 6.47
CA GLU A 14 -1.41 2.82 6.88
C GLU A 14 -1.24 3.10 8.36
N GLU A 15 -1.88 4.17 8.86
CA GLU A 15 -1.86 4.50 10.27
C GLU A 15 -2.47 3.37 11.13
N ILE A 16 -3.61 2.80 10.71
CA ILE A 16 -4.23 1.67 11.42
C ILE A 16 -3.32 0.42 11.40
N LEU A 17 -2.56 0.19 10.33
CA LEU A 17 -1.63 -0.95 10.24
C LEU A 17 -0.55 -0.89 11.33
N VAL A 18 -0.03 0.29 11.62
CA VAL A 18 1.06 0.51 12.59
C VAL A 18 0.57 0.95 13.97
N LEU A 19 -0.72 1.25 14.12
CA LEU A 19 -1.31 1.71 15.37
C LEU A 19 -1.14 0.66 16.47
N ALA A 20 -0.42 1.02 17.53
CA ALA A 20 -0.29 0.15 18.69
C ALA A 20 -1.66 -0.07 19.37
N LYS A 21 -1.93 -1.30 19.80
CA LYS A 21 -3.18 -1.66 20.48
C LYS A 21 -3.41 -0.73 21.69
N GLY A 22 -4.58 -0.11 21.75
CA GLY A 22 -4.94 0.82 22.81
C GLY A 22 -4.53 2.28 22.58
N SER A 23 -3.80 2.58 21.51
CA SER A 23 -3.43 3.97 21.17
C SER A 23 -4.62 4.74 20.60
N ARG A 24 -4.64 6.05 20.87
CA ARG A 24 -5.67 6.95 20.35
C ARG A 24 -5.47 7.14 18.83
N PRO A 25 -6.52 6.90 18.01
CA PRO A 25 -6.43 7.14 16.57
C PRO A 25 -6.26 8.64 16.29
N SER A 26 -5.55 8.96 15.21
CA SER A 26 -5.44 10.33 14.71
C SER A 26 -6.79 10.87 14.23
N ALA A 27 -6.84 12.19 13.99
CA ALA A 27 -8.01 12.82 13.38
C ALA A 27 -8.31 12.26 11.97
N CYS A 28 -7.27 11.89 11.21
CA CYS A 28 -7.41 11.29 9.88
C CYS A 28 -8.11 9.91 9.98
N VAL A 29 -7.60 9.06 10.88
CA VAL A 29 -8.19 7.73 11.14
C VAL A 29 -9.63 7.89 11.63
N ALA A 30 -9.88 8.74 12.62
CA ALA A 30 -11.21 8.93 13.19
C ALA A 30 -12.26 9.36 12.14
N ARG A 31 -11.89 10.28 11.22
CA ARG A 31 -12.77 10.75 10.14
C ARG A 31 -13.11 9.67 9.12
N ASN A 32 -12.13 8.85 8.74
CA ASN A 32 -12.27 7.88 7.65
C ASN A 32 -12.78 6.50 8.12
N THR A 33 -12.61 6.18 9.41
CA THR A 33 -12.93 4.85 9.96
C THR A 33 -14.36 4.39 9.64
N LYS A 34 -15.36 5.26 9.75
CA LYS A 34 -16.76 4.91 9.46
C LYS A 34 -16.95 4.46 8.00
N ARG A 35 -16.33 5.17 7.05
CA ARG A 35 -16.39 4.83 5.62
C ARG A 35 -15.63 3.54 5.34
N LEU A 36 -14.39 3.44 5.83
CA LEU A 36 -13.54 2.25 5.67
C LEU A 36 -14.19 0.97 6.25
N ALA A 37 -14.93 1.10 7.36
CA ALA A 37 -15.71 0.00 7.92
C ALA A 37 -16.90 -0.39 7.03
N GLY A 38 -17.60 0.59 6.44
CA GLY A 38 -18.64 0.34 5.44
C GLY A 38 -18.11 -0.38 4.19
N LEU A 39 -16.84 -0.16 3.84
CA LEU A 39 -16.14 -0.85 2.75
C LEU A 39 -15.52 -2.20 3.17
N LYS A 40 -15.71 -2.61 4.43
CA LYS A 40 -15.14 -3.84 5.01
C LYS A 40 -13.61 -3.90 5.00
N LEU A 41 -12.93 -2.76 4.87
CA LEU A 41 -11.46 -2.67 4.94
C LEU A 41 -10.97 -2.60 6.39
N VAL A 42 -11.82 -2.06 7.27
CA VAL A 42 -11.56 -1.93 8.70
C VAL A 42 -12.70 -2.60 9.47
N LYS A 43 -12.38 -3.23 10.60
CA LYS A 43 -13.35 -3.67 11.60
C LYS A 43 -13.13 -2.88 12.89
N ILE A 44 -14.19 -2.60 13.62
CA ILE A 44 -14.10 -1.99 14.96
C ILE A 44 -14.18 -3.11 15.98
N GLY A 45 -13.09 -3.30 16.72
CA GLY A 45 -13.01 -4.30 17.79
C GLY A 45 -13.91 -3.92 18.98
N ARG A 46 -14.10 -4.86 19.91
CA ARG A 46 -14.91 -4.62 21.13
C ARG A 46 -14.38 -3.47 22.00
N SER A 47 -13.08 -3.19 21.90
CA SER A 47 -12.42 -2.07 22.56
C SER A 47 -12.66 -0.72 21.88
N GLY A 48 -13.40 -0.67 20.77
CA GLY A 48 -13.65 0.54 19.99
C GLY A 48 -12.51 0.95 19.07
N HIS A 49 -11.40 0.19 19.03
CA HIS A 49 -10.26 0.48 18.16
C HIS A 49 -10.46 -0.12 16.75
N PRO A 50 -10.08 0.63 15.70
CA PRO A 50 -10.09 0.12 14.33
C PRO A 50 -8.94 -0.88 14.12
N GLU A 51 -9.23 -1.96 13.41
CA GLU A 51 -8.26 -2.97 12.96
C GLU A 51 -8.46 -3.27 11.48
N LEU A 52 -7.39 -3.47 10.72
CA LEU A 52 -7.50 -3.88 9.31
C LEU A 52 -8.08 -5.30 9.19
N THR A 53 -8.99 -5.46 8.23
CA THR A 53 -9.42 -6.79 7.75
C THR A 53 -8.40 -7.34 6.75
N ASP A 54 -8.55 -8.61 6.35
CA ASP A 54 -7.72 -9.19 5.29
C ASP A 54 -7.87 -8.43 3.97
N LEU A 55 -9.09 -8.00 3.64
CA LEU A 55 -9.35 -7.15 2.48
C LEU A 55 -8.63 -5.81 2.61
N GLY A 56 -8.69 -5.16 3.78
CA GLY A 56 -7.98 -3.90 4.04
C GLY A 56 -6.47 -4.03 3.87
N ARG A 57 -5.88 -5.12 4.39
CA ARG A 57 -4.45 -5.41 4.23
C ARG A 57 -4.09 -5.65 2.77
N GLN A 58 -4.88 -6.42 2.04
CA GLN A 58 -4.65 -6.69 0.62
C GLN A 58 -4.77 -5.41 -0.22
N THR A 59 -5.79 -4.58 0.03
CA THR A 59 -5.98 -3.30 -0.66
C THR A 59 -4.81 -2.36 -0.42
N LEU A 60 -4.35 -2.26 0.83
CA LEU A 60 -3.19 -1.44 1.17
C LEU A 60 -1.91 -1.99 0.52
N PHE A 61 -1.71 -3.30 0.55
CA PHE A 61 -0.53 -3.95 -0.04
C PHE A 61 -0.44 -3.73 -1.56
N ILE A 62 -1.58 -3.77 -2.27
CA ILE A 62 -1.61 -3.46 -3.70
C ILE A 62 -1.19 -2.01 -3.95
N LYS A 63 -1.69 -1.07 -3.15
CA LYS A 63 -1.29 0.34 -3.24
C LYS A 63 0.22 0.51 -2.99
N GLN A 64 0.76 -0.11 -1.95
CA GLN A 64 2.19 -0.09 -1.65
C GLN A 64 3.04 -0.69 -2.78
N CYS A 65 2.55 -1.73 -3.47
CA CYS A 65 3.22 -2.24 -4.67
C CYS A 65 3.28 -1.19 -5.79
N VAL A 66 2.17 -0.48 -6.05
CA VAL A 66 2.14 0.57 -7.09
C VAL A 66 3.02 1.75 -6.70
N ASP A 67 2.97 2.18 -5.45
CA ASP A 67 3.85 3.26 -4.96
C ASP A 67 5.31 2.85 -5.04
N GLY A 68 5.65 1.62 -4.64
CA GLY A 68 7.01 1.11 -4.76
C GLY A 68 7.51 1.08 -6.21
N LEU A 69 6.65 0.77 -7.18
CA LEU A 69 6.99 0.90 -8.60
C LEU A 69 7.26 2.36 -8.99
N ARG A 70 6.43 3.30 -8.51
CA ARG A 70 6.63 4.74 -8.78
C ARG A 70 7.91 5.25 -8.14
N GLU A 71 8.19 4.88 -6.90
CA GLU A 71 9.40 5.24 -6.17
C GLU A 71 10.64 4.74 -6.89
N LEU A 72 10.69 3.45 -7.25
CA LEU A 72 11.81 2.88 -8.02
C LEU A 72 11.97 3.52 -9.41
N SER A 73 10.90 4.07 -9.99
CA SER A 73 10.97 4.78 -11.27
C SER A 73 11.56 6.18 -11.14
N GLN A 74 11.46 6.81 -9.97
CA GLN A 74 11.99 8.16 -9.72
C GLN A 74 13.36 8.11 -9.08
N ASP A 75 13.57 7.16 -8.18
CA ASP A 75 14.82 6.95 -7.44
C ASP A 75 15.22 5.46 -7.47
N PRO A 76 16.24 5.11 -8.26
CA PRO A 76 16.80 3.75 -8.30
C PRO A 76 17.39 3.27 -6.96
N LEU A 77 17.61 4.17 -6.00
CA LEU A 77 18.11 3.85 -4.65
C LEU A 77 16.97 3.68 -3.63
N ALA A 78 15.70 3.77 -4.04
CA ALA A 78 14.57 3.63 -3.14
C ALA A 78 14.55 2.25 -2.46
N VAL A 79 14.40 2.28 -1.13
CA VAL A 79 14.32 1.07 -0.30
C VAL A 79 12.85 0.76 -0.03
N LEU A 80 12.37 -0.33 -0.62
CA LEU A 80 10.99 -0.79 -0.41
C LEU A 80 10.87 -1.70 0.82
N ASP A 81 9.66 -1.80 1.35
CA ASP A 81 9.32 -2.85 2.31
C ASP A 81 9.66 -4.24 1.75
N ALA A 82 10.20 -5.12 2.60
CA ALA A 82 10.69 -6.43 2.17
C ALA A 82 9.59 -7.30 1.54
N GLY A 83 8.35 -7.21 2.04
CA GLY A 83 7.20 -7.92 1.49
C GLY A 83 6.80 -7.40 0.10
N VAL A 84 6.81 -6.08 -0.07
CA VAL A 84 6.55 -5.42 -1.36
C VAL A 84 7.63 -5.79 -2.38
N GLY A 85 8.91 -5.62 -2.03
CA GLY A 85 10.03 -5.94 -2.91
C GLY A 85 10.01 -7.39 -3.40
N THR A 86 9.83 -8.34 -2.47
CA THR A 86 9.74 -9.77 -2.79
C THR A 86 8.57 -10.08 -3.73
N PHE A 87 7.42 -9.42 -3.53
CA PHE A 87 6.26 -9.62 -4.39
C PHE A 87 6.49 -9.07 -5.81
N LEU A 88 7.09 -7.89 -5.93
CA LEU A 88 7.42 -7.27 -7.22
C LEU A 88 8.45 -8.10 -8.00
N GLU A 89 9.46 -8.63 -7.33
CA GLU A 89 10.43 -9.56 -7.92
C GLU A 89 9.78 -10.86 -8.40
N LYS A 90 8.93 -11.47 -7.56
CA LYS A 90 8.19 -12.69 -7.92
C LYS A 90 7.27 -12.49 -9.13
N LYS A 91 6.75 -11.27 -9.31
CA LYS A 91 5.94 -10.88 -10.47
C LYS A 91 6.76 -10.46 -11.70
N GLY A 92 8.08 -10.30 -11.55
CA GLY A 92 9.00 -9.88 -12.60
C GLY A 92 8.91 -8.38 -12.92
N HIS A 93 8.37 -7.56 -12.02
CA HIS A 93 8.31 -6.10 -12.19
C HIS A 93 9.55 -5.39 -11.67
N ALA A 94 10.24 -5.99 -10.69
CA ALA A 94 11.53 -5.53 -10.21
C ALA A 94 12.54 -6.67 -10.25
N THR A 95 13.83 -6.32 -10.27
CA THR A 95 14.93 -7.26 -10.13
C THR A 95 15.89 -6.71 -9.08
N ARG A 96 16.46 -7.61 -8.27
CA ARG A 96 17.44 -7.24 -7.27
C ARG A 96 18.83 -7.40 -7.84
N ASP A 97 19.61 -6.35 -7.74
CA ASP A 97 21.01 -6.37 -8.10
C ASP A 97 21.78 -7.27 -7.10
N PRO A 98 22.56 -8.25 -7.59
CA PRO A 98 23.22 -9.23 -6.74
C PRO A 98 24.41 -8.66 -5.95
N GLU A 99 24.98 -7.53 -6.37
CA GLU A 99 26.15 -6.92 -5.72
C GLU A 99 25.74 -5.90 -4.66
N THR A 100 24.72 -5.10 -4.96
CA THR A 100 24.24 -4.01 -4.09
C THR A 100 23.02 -4.40 -3.26
N GLY A 101 22.28 -5.44 -3.67
CA GLY A 101 21.02 -5.83 -3.04
C GLY A 101 19.86 -4.85 -3.30
N LEU A 102 20.08 -3.82 -4.12
CA LEU A 102 19.08 -2.81 -4.46
C LEU A 102 18.09 -3.33 -5.49
N LEU A 103 16.85 -2.84 -5.41
CA LEU A 103 15.83 -3.15 -6.41
C LEU A 103 15.91 -2.18 -7.58
N SER A 104 15.65 -2.69 -8.78
CA SER A 104 15.56 -1.91 -10.00
C SER A 104 14.39 -2.37 -10.84
N LEU A 105 13.71 -1.44 -11.51
CA LEU A 105 12.57 -1.75 -12.38
C LEU A 105 13.01 -2.52 -13.63
N THR A 106 12.28 -3.60 -13.93
CA THR A 106 12.40 -4.29 -15.22
C THR A 106 11.66 -3.52 -16.31
N ALA A 107 11.89 -3.87 -17.59
CA ALA A 107 11.11 -3.33 -18.69
C ALA A 107 9.60 -3.53 -18.49
N ARG A 108 9.22 -4.75 -18.09
CA ARG A 108 7.83 -5.11 -17.75
C ARG A 108 7.28 -4.27 -16.60
N GLY A 109 8.09 -3.99 -15.57
CA GLY A 109 7.71 -3.12 -14.45
C GLY A 109 7.36 -1.72 -14.91
N ARG A 110 8.19 -1.14 -15.80
CA ARG A 110 7.94 0.20 -16.38
C ARG A 110 6.68 0.23 -17.24
N GLU A 111 6.46 -0.77 -18.09
CA GLU A 111 5.24 -0.87 -18.91
C GLU A 111 3.99 -0.97 -18.04
N THR A 112 4.03 -1.83 -17.01
CA THR A 112 2.92 -2.02 -16.07
C THR A 112 2.61 -0.72 -15.32
N LEU A 113 3.64 0.03 -14.92
CA LEU A 113 3.47 1.30 -14.25
C LEU A 113 2.81 2.34 -15.19
N ALA A 114 3.28 2.44 -16.44
CA ALA A 114 2.69 3.34 -17.43
C ALA A 114 1.21 3.02 -17.71
N ASP A 115 0.84 1.74 -17.77
CA ASP A 115 -0.55 1.31 -17.91
C ASP A 115 -1.41 1.70 -16.69
N ILE A 116 -0.87 1.56 -15.48
CA ILE A 116 -1.56 1.94 -14.25
C ILE A 116 -1.79 3.44 -14.20
N ASP A 117 -0.76 4.23 -14.50
CA ASP A 117 -0.83 5.69 -14.49
C ASP A 117 -1.81 6.19 -15.57
N SER A 118 -1.85 5.56 -16.74
CA SER A 118 -2.81 5.89 -17.82
C SER A 118 -4.27 5.59 -17.44
N LYS A 119 -4.53 4.63 -16.55
CA LYS A 119 -5.88 4.27 -16.07
C LYS A 119 -6.29 5.02 -14.80
N SER A 120 -5.33 5.62 -14.11
CA SER A 120 -5.53 6.38 -12.88
C SER A 120 -5.65 7.88 -13.11
N ALA A 121 -5.41 8.33 -14.35
CA ALA A 121 -5.57 9.71 -14.82
C ALA A 121 -7.03 10.10 -15.06
#